data_AF-A0A1F9ZFP1-F1
#
_entry.id   AF-A0A1F9ZFP1-F1
#
_cell.length_a   1.000
_cell.length_b   1.000
_cell.length_c   1.000
_cell.angle_alpha   90.00
_cell.angle_beta   90.00
_cell.angle_gamma   90.00
#
_symmetry.space_group_name_H-M   'P 1'
#
loop_
_entity.id
_entity.type
_entity.pdbx_description
1 polymer ?
#
loop_
_entity_poly.entity_id
_entity_poly.type
_entity_poly.pdbx_seq_one_letter_code
_entity_poly.pdbx_strand_id
1 'polypeptide(L)'
;MGTDGVRPRTGKLHGPAARCLAREIVSLRAALAAIAVLVLLAVPALTPPASAANDGAHVGLAEDTLRDRYFVAGALLADIDHFLPPGEPQTDTPAFALGMLERAWNGSRHAWSLVRGWYEHLDEDVWFARAVAAALAAYPAYTTTDVRLGFDYWTVTKHPFSMDFGFMLADPEIPGLIASGLVATDAAGVRAAMVQLLVSTDVNAPGLFLQVNASRIFGALYPQVVRDLEPYYDAFYAAATAGYRDPFPRLDAMMSILHGAVRRMPAGLRAALEPLEAQAQRLARLRPGGWIASEQAVLLAIRDRAAAAMGPTPAGRLAATTADLAGQIAEALEPPP
;
A
#
# COMPACT_ATOMS: atom_id res chain seq x y z
N MET A 1 -4.05 26.73 -64.87
CA MET A 1 -3.41 25.41 -65.03
C MET A 1 -1.96 25.53 -64.56
N GLY A 2 -1.52 24.67 -63.65
CA GLY A 2 -0.11 24.49 -63.28
C GLY A 2 0.29 25.13 -61.95
N THR A 3 0.25 24.34 -60.89
CA THR A 3 0.81 24.57 -59.54
C THR A 3 2.34 24.60 -59.56
N ASP A 4 3.00 25.40 -58.72
CA ASP A 4 4.22 24.95 -58.05
C ASP A 4 4.43 25.63 -56.69
N GLY A 5 4.69 24.79 -55.69
CA GLY A 5 4.63 25.11 -54.28
C GLY A 5 5.94 25.65 -53.71
N VAL A 6 5.82 26.69 -52.88
CA VAL A 6 6.87 27.14 -51.98
C VAL A 6 6.96 26.17 -50.81
N ARG A 7 7.83 25.16 -50.91
CA ARG A 7 8.29 24.41 -49.74
C ARG A 7 9.17 25.35 -48.89
N PRO A 8 9.00 25.42 -47.56
CA PRO A 8 10.03 26.00 -46.72
C PRO A 8 11.28 25.12 -46.86
N ARG A 9 12.39 25.73 -47.29
CA ARG A 9 13.72 25.12 -47.16
C ARG A 9 13.97 24.93 -45.67
N THR A 10 13.73 23.73 -45.16
CA THR A 10 14.39 23.24 -43.96
C THR A 10 15.88 23.15 -44.30
N GLY A 11 16.58 24.26 -44.06
CA GLY A 11 18.03 24.30 -44.09
C GLY A 11 18.53 23.30 -43.07
N LYS A 12 18.81 22.07 -43.50
CA LYS A 12 19.59 21.12 -42.74
C LYS A 12 20.92 21.83 -42.46
N LEU A 13 21.15 22.16 -41.19
CA LEU A 13 22.44 22.63 -40.68
C LEU A 13 23.46 21.50 -40.87
N HIS A 14 23.98 21.36 -42.09
CA HIS A 14 25.10 20.50 -42.43
C HIS A 14 26.33 21.39 -42.55
N GLY A 15 26.99 21.62 -41.42
CA GLY A 15 28.21 22.41 -41.37
C GLY A 15 29.04 22.14 -40.11
N PRO A 16 30.33 22.50 -40.10
CA PRO A 16 31.20 22.41 -38.93
C PRO A 16 30.60 23.10 -37.70
N ALA A 17 29.87 24.20 -37.91
CA ALA A 17 29.16 24.94 -36.85
C ALA A 17 28.01 24.14 -36.21
N ALA A 18 27.28 23.33 -36.97
CA ALA A 18 26.22 22.46 -36.45
C ALA A 18 26.78 21.30 -35.63
N ARG A 19 27.95 20.78 -36.04
CA ARG A 19 28.69 19.76 -35.30
C ARG A 19 29.36 20.33 -34.05
N CYS A 20 29.78 21.60 -34.08
CA CYS A 20 30.29 22.33 -32.91
C CYS A 20 29.17 22.58 -31.89
N LEU A 21 28.02 23.09 -32.33
CA LEU A 21 26.85 23.32 -31.48
C LEU A 21 26.29 22.00 -30.91
N ALA A 22 26.24 20.93 -31.70
CA ALA A 22 25.83 19.61 -31.22
C ALA A 22 26.83 19.01 -30.22
N ARG A 23 28.15 19.20 -30.42
CA ARG A 23 29.18 18.81 -29.44
C ARG A 23 29.10 19.65 -28.17
N GLU A 24 28.84 20.95 -28.28
CA GLU A 24 28.66 21.83 -27.12
C GLU A 24 27.39 21.47 -26.35
N ILE A 25 26.27 21.17 -27.01
CA ILE A 25 25.04 20.70 -26.35
C ILE A 25 25.24 19.33 -25.70
N VAL A 26 25.94 18.40 -26.34
CA VAL A 26 26.28 17.09 -25.74
C VAL A 26 27.24 17.24 -24.58
N SER A 27 28.23 18.14 -24.68
CA SER A 27 29.19 18.44 -23.61
C SER A 27 28.53 19.18 -22.45
N LEU A 28 27.55 20.06 -22.72
CA LEU A 28 26.76 20.75 -21.72
C LEU A 28 25.80 19.78 -21.03
N ARG A 29 25.18 18.85 -21.75
CA ARG A 29 24.36 17.77 -21.15
C ARG A 29 25.18 16.80 -20.33
N ALA A 30 26.38 16.43 -20.79
CA ALA A 30 27.30 15.59 -20.03
C ALA A 30 27.87 16.33 -18.81
N ALA A 31 28.15 17.62 -18.92
CA ALA A 31 28.56 18.46 -17.79
C ALA A 31 27.41 18.65 -16.79
N LEU A 32 26.18 18.87 -17.25
CA LEU A 32 25.00 18.96 -16.39
C LEU A 32 24.68 17.62 -15.73
N ALA A 33 24.85 16.49 -16.43
CA ALA A 33 24.70 15.16 -15.85
C ALA A 33 25.81 14.86 -14.84
N ALA A 34 27.06 15.23 -15.13
CA ALA A 34 28.18 15.10 -14.19
C ALA A 34 28.03 16.02 -12.98
N ILE A 35 27.51 17.24 -13.15
CA ILE A 35 27.17 18.17 -12.06
C ILE A 35 25.98 17.64 -11.27
N ALA A 36 24.94 17.11 -11.90
CA ALA A 36 23.82 16.48 -11.21
C ALA A 36 24.27 15.26 -10.42
N VAL A 37 25.16 14.42 -10.98
CA VAL A 37 25.81 13.31 -10.27
C VAL A 37 26.69 13.83 -9.13
N LEU A 38 27.48 14.89 -9.32
CA LEU A 38 28.30 15.50 -8.26
C LEU A 38 27.46 16.16 -7.16
N VAL A 39 26.31 16.75 -7.50
CA VAL A 39 25.34 17.30 -6.54
C VAL A 39 24.64 16.15 -5.80
N LEU A 40 24.23 15.09 -6.50
CA LEU A 40 23.71 13.85 -5.91
C LEU A 40 24.75 13.12 -5.03
N LEU A 41 26.05 13.27 -5.33
CA LEU A 41 27.16 12.73 -4.53
C LEU A 41 27.58 13.65 -3.38
N ALA A 42 27.27 14.94 -3.43
CA ALA A 42 27.59 15.93 -2.38
C ALA A 42 26.46 16.06 -1.33
N VAL A 43 25.23 15.75 -1.70
CA VAL A 43 24.04 15.83 -0.82
C VAL A 43 24.02 14.79 0.34
N PRO A 44 24.56 13.56 0.23
CA PRO A 44 24.55 12.60 1.35
C PRO A 44 25.36 13.07 2.57
N ALA A 45 26.22 14.08 2.41
CA ALA A 45 27.15 14.55 3.44
C ALA A 45 26.62 15.69 4.32
N LEU A 46 25.45 16.30 4.02
CA LEU A 46 25.06 17.55 4.68
C LEU A 46 23.79 17.52 5.51
N THR A 47 22.93 16.51 5.38
CA THR A 47 21.80 16.32 6.30
C THR A 47 21.20 14.94 6.05
N PRO A 48 21.09 14.05 7.06
CA PRO A 48 20.26 12.86 6.90
C PRO A 48 18.82 13.35 6.67
N PRO A 49 18.16 12.99 5.56
CA PRO A 49 16.77 13.35 5.40
C PRO A 49 15.97 12.65 6.51
N ALA A 50 15.10 13.39 7.18
CA ALA A 50 14.30 12.88 8.29
C ALA A 50 13.32 11.76 7.86
N SER A 51 13.07 11.58 6.55
CA SER A 51 12.11 10.60 6.01
C SER A 51 12.68 9.67 4.91
N ALA A 52 13.97 9.79 4.52
CA ALA A 52 14.42 9.10 3.30
C ALA A 52 14.73 7.61 3.51
N ALA A 53 14.10 6.80 2.64
CA ALA A 53 14.41 5.42 2.24
C ALA A 53 13.73 4.30 3.04
N ASN A 54 12.50 3.97 2.67
CA ASN A 54 11.90 2.64 2.90
C ASN A 54 10.65 2.43 2.06
N ASP A 55 10.12 3.46 1.39
CA ASP A 55 8.98 3.29 0.47
C ASP A 55 9.25 2.17 -0.55
N GLY A 56 10.51 2.02 -0.99
CA GLY A 56 10.91 0.92 -1.86
C GLY A 56 10.79 -0.45 -1.19
N ALA A 57 11.25 -0.57 0.06
CA ALA A 57 11.07 -1.77 0.88
C ALA A 57 9.58 -2.12 1.08
N HIS A 58 8.74 -1.15 1.43
CA HIS A 58 7.29 -1.35 1.62
C HIS A 58 6.58 -1.78 0.33
N VAL A 59 6.86 -1.10 -0.79
CA VAL A 59 6.26 -1.45 -2.08
C VAL A 59 6.68 -2.83 -2.54
N GLY A 60 7.98 -3.14 -2.44
CA GLY A 60 8.50 -4.45 -2.85
C GLY A 60 7.95 -5.58 -1.99
N LEU A 61 7.74 -5.34 -0.71
CA LEU A 61 7.10 -6.29 0.19
C LEU A 61 5.63 -6.48 -0.19
N ALA A 62 4.88 -5.40 -0.34
CA ALA A 62 3.47 -5.46 -0.68
C ALA A 62 3.20 -6.18 -2.03
N GLU A 63 4.04 -5.97 -3.05
CA GLU A 63 3.93 -6.66 -4.35
C GLU A 63 4.12 -8.17 -4.25
N ASP A 64 5.01 -8.61 -3.36
CA ASP A 64 5.30 -10.03 -3.14
C ASP A 64 4.36 -10.68 -2.09
N THR A 65 3.70 -9.89 -1.24
CA THR A 65 2.67 -10.36 -0.31
C THR A 65 1.36 -10.71 -1.04
N LEU A 66 0.80 -9.78 -1.81
CA LEU A 66 -0.45 -10.00 -2.53
C LEU A 66 -0.42 -9.40 -3.93
N ARG A 67 -0.79 -10.21 -4.92
CA ARG A 67 -0.93 -9.80 -6.32
C ARG A 67 -2.23 -9.04 -6.58
N ASP A 68 -2.46 -7.96 -5.84
CA ASP A 68 -3.54 -6.99 -6.06
C ASP A 68 -2.96 -5.57 -6.11
N ARG A 69 -3.09 -4.89 -7.24
CA ARG A 69 -2.55 -3.55 -7.43
C ARG A 69 -3.11 -2.52 -6.44
N TYR A 70 -4.36 -2.69 -5.98
CA TYR A 70 -4.95 -1.76 -5.00
C TYR A 70 -4.42 -2.03 -3.59
N PHE A 71 -4.02 -3.27 -3.29
CA PHE A 71 -3.28 -3.59 -2.07
C PHE A 71 -1.92 -2.90 -2.08
N VAL A 72 -1.15 -3.05 -3.16
CA VAL A 72 0.14 -2.36 -3.32
C VAL A 72 -0.01 -0.84 -3.23
N ALA A 73 -1.05 -0.28 -3.86
CA ALA A 73 -1.39 1.14 -3.73
C ALA A 73 -1.66 1.54 -2.28
N GLY A 74 -2.37 0.71 -1.53
CA GLY A 74 -2.66 0.95 -0.13
C GLY A 74 -1.39 1.05 0.71
N ALA A 75 -0.49 0.10 0.51
CA ALA A 75 0.77 0.06 1.26
C ALA A 75 1.68 1.24 0.92
N LEU A 76 1.75 1.62 -0.36
CA LEU A 76 2.54 2.77 -0.81
C LEU A 76 1.99 4.11 -0.31
N LEU A 77 0.68 4.26 -0.22
CA LEU A 77 0.03 5.55 0.05
C LEU A 77 -0.18 5.82 1.54
N ALA A 78 0.24 4.92 2.43
CA ALA A 78 0.00 5.04 3.87
C ALA A 78 0.63 6.29 4.49
N ASP A 79 1.84 6.63 4.05
CA ASP A 79 2.65 7.78 4.48
C ASP A 79 2.48 9.03 3.59
N ILE A 80 1.33 9.15 2.91
CA ILE A 80 1.08 10.29 2.02
C ILE A 80 1.02 11.64 2.77
N ASP A 81 0.78 11.63 4.08
CA ASP A 81 0.74 12.83 4.92
C ASP A 81 2.02 13.64 4.93
N HIS A 82 3.18 13.02 4.69
CA HIS A 82 4.45 13.73 4.47
C HIS A 82 4.41 14.72 3.30
N PHE A 83 3.51 14.51 2.35
CA PHE A 83 3.32 15.35 1.16
C PHE A 83 2.03 16.19 1.22
N LEU A 84 1.29 16.12 2.32
CA LEU A 84 0.07 16.89 2.53
C LEU A 84 0.37 18.27 3.15
N PRO A 85 -0.54 19.26 2.97
CA PRO A 85 -0.42 20.54 3.65
C PRO A 85 -0.38 20.40 5.18
N PRO A 86 0.33 21.28 5.91
CA PRO A 86 0.33 21.28 7.36
C PRO A 86 -1.08 21.42 7.94
N GLY A 87 -1.39 20.59 8.96
CA GLY A 87 -2.68 20.59 9.64
C GLY A 87 -3.64 19.50 9.15
N GLU A 88 -3.29 18.74 8.12
CA GLU A 88 -3.96 17.49 7.79
C GLU A 88 -3.71 16.42 8.86
N PRO A 89 -4.64 15.46 9.05
CA PRO A 89 -4.43 14.35 9.95
C PRO A 89 -3.34 13.42 9.40
N GLN A 90 -2.65 12.75 10.31
CA GLN A 90 -1.75 11.65 9.99
C GLN A 90 -2.49 10.53 9.28
N THR A 91 -1.92 10.06 8.17
CA THR A 91 -2.55 9.05 7.32
C THR A 91 -2.05 7.64 7.64
N ASP A 92 -0.89 7.52 8.28
CA ASP A 92 -0.22 6.30 8.75
C ASP A 92 -0.84 5.71 10.03
N THR A 93 -2.17 5.74 10.15
CA THR A 93 -2.86 5.27 11.36
C THR A 93 -3.96 4.23 11.08
N PRO A 94 -4.16 3.25 11.98
CA PRO A 94 -5.28 2.31 11.87
C PRO A 94 -6.64 3.00 11.80
N ALA A 95 -6.79 4.14 12.50
CA ALA A 95 -8.01 4.94 12.52
C ALA A 95 -8.29 5.59 11.16
N PHE A 96 -7.28 6.17 10.52
CA PHE A 96 -7.42 6.73 9.17
C PHE A 96 -7.80 5.63 8.17
N ALA A 97 -7.10 4.51 8.24
CA ALA A 97 -7.30 3.34 7.38
C ALA A 97 -8.73 2.77 7.49
N LEU A 98 -9.23 2.49 8.70
CA LEU A 98 -10.60 2.00 8.89
C LEU A 98 -11.64 3.02 8.45
N GLY A 99 -11.39 4.30 8.73
CA GLY A 99 -12.27 5.37 8.32
C GLY A 99 -12.46 5.43 6.80
N MET A 100 -11.48 5.02 5.98
CA MET A 100 -11.65 4.95 4.52
C MET A 100 -12.73 3.95 4.12
N LEU A 101 -12.87 2.83 4.83
CA LEU A 101 -13.93 1.86 4.56
C LEU A 101 -15.31 2.41 4.94
N GLU A 102 -15.38 3.16 6.04
CA GLU A 102 -16.62 3.79 6.51
C GLU A 102 -17.10 4.88 5.54
N ARG A 103 -16.15 5.63 4.97
CA ARG A 103 -16.40 6.73 4.03
C ARG A 103 -16.52 6.30 2.57
N ALA A 104 -16.26 5.03 2.26
CA ALA A 104 -16.44 4.49 0.92
C ALA A 104 -17.90 4.67 0.45
N TRP A 105 -18.11 5.10 -0.79
CA TRP A 105 -19.44 5.30 -1.37
C TRP A 105 -20.01 4.01 -1.98
N ASN A 106 -21.30 4.06 -2.34
CA ASN A 106 -21.99 2.98 -3.04
C ASN A 106 -21.24 2.53 -4.29
N GLY A 107 -20.78 1.28 -4.31
CA GLY A 107 -20.12 0.69 -5.46
C GLY A 107 -18.60 0.89 -5.52
N SER A 108 -17.99 1.43 -4.46
CA SER A 108 -16.54 1.36 -4.25
C SER A 108 -16.09 -0.11 -4.22
N ARG A 109 -15.25 -0.50 -5.18
CA ARG A 109 -14.82 -1.89 -5.34
C ARG A 109 -13.45 -2.15 -4.73
N HIS A 110 -12.68 -1.09 -4.56
CA HIS A 110 -11.25 -1.17 -4.32
C HIS A 110 -10.84 -0.65 -2.95
N ALA A 111 -11.71 0.09 -2.24
CA ALA A 111 -11.47 0.55 -0.87
C ALA A 111 -10.98 -0.58 0.04
N TRP A 112 -11.61 -1.76 -0.03
CA TRP A 112 -11.19 -2.91 0.76
C TRP A 112 -9.74 -3.33 0.54
N SER A 113 -9.35 -3.47 -0.73
CA SER A 113 -7.97 -3.86 -1.05
C SER A 113 -6.99 -2.75 -0.70
N LEU A 114 -7.38 -1.48 -0.92
CA LEU A 114 -6.60 -0.32 -0.54
C LEU A 114 -6.33 -0.30 0.98
N VAL A 115 -7.36 -0.50 1.79
CA VAL A 115 -7.21 -0.51 3.25
C VAL A 115 -6.41 -1.71 3.74
N ARG A 116 -6.54 -2.89 3.11
CA ARG A 116 -5.67 -4.04 3.41
C ARG A 116 -4.20 -3.72 3.22
N GLY A 117 -3.85 -3.08 2.12
CA GLY A 117 -2.50 -2.62 1.86
C GLY A 117 -2.03 -1.58 2.85
N TRP A 118 -2.91 -0.66 3.22
CA TRP A 118 -2.63 0.36 4.22
C TRP A 118 -2.25 -0.25 5.56
N TYR A 119 -3.00 -1.27 6.01
CA TYR A 119 -2.67 -2.00 7.23
C TYR A 119 -1.39 -2.82 7.11
N GLU A 120 -1.11 -3.35 5.93
CA GLU A 120 0.13 -4.07 5.70
C GLU A 120 1.33 -3.16 5.93
N HIS A 121 1.32 -1.96 5.38
CA HIS A 121 2.35 -0.96 5.63
C HIS A 121 2.57 -0.71 7.14
N LEU A 122 1.48 -0.59 7.92
CA LEU A 122 1.58 -0.37 9.36
C LEU A 122 2.22 -1.54 10.11
N ASP A 123 2.01 -2.78 9.66
CA ASP A 123 2.69 -3.95 10.25
C ASP A 123 4.15 -4.00 9.79
N GLU A 124 4.40 -3.76 8.51
CA GLU A 124 5.74 -3.66 7.92
C GLU A 124 6.60 -2.64 8.68
N ASP A 125 6.05 -1.49 9.07
CA ASP A 125 6.75 -0.46 9.87
C ASP A 125 7.26 -0.99 11.22
N VAL A 126 6.45 -1.80 11.90
CA VAL A 126 6.83 -2.40 13.18
C VAL A 126 7.97 -3.39 12.98
N TRP A 127 7.91 -4.22 11.93
CA TRP A 127 8.97 -5.16 11.59
C TRP A 127 10.24 -4.45 11.12
N PHE A 128 10.09 -3.39 10.33
CA PHE A 128 11.17 -2.57 9.81
C PHE A 128 11.92 -1.88 10.96
N ALA A 129 11.21 -1.24 11.89
CA ALA A 129 11.81 -0.60 13.05
C ALA A 129 12.62 -1.59 13.92
N ARG A 130 12.12 -2.82 14.11
CA ARG A 130 12.84 -3.89 14.83
C ARG A 130 14.11 -4.30 14.09
N ALA A 131 14.04 -4.43 12.77
CA ALA A 131 15.19 -4.80 11.94
C ALA A 131 16.26 -3.70 11.93
N VAL A 132 15.84 -2.43 11.85
CA VAL A 132 16.74 -1.28 11.98
C VAL A 132 17.44 -1.28 13.33
N ALA A 133 16.71 -1.47 14.43
CA ALA A 133 17.30 -1.52 15.76
C ALA A 133 18.32 -2.67 15.89
N ALA A 134 18.00 -3.86 15.35
CA ALA A 134 18.90 -5.00 15.36
C ALA A 134 20.18 -4.77 14.54
N ALA A 135 20.06 -4.15 13.36
CA ALA A 135 21.19 -3.81 12.50
C ALA A 135 22.10 -2.78 13.18
N LEU A 136 21.54 -1.71 13.76
CA LEU A 136 22.31 -0.68 14.46
C LEU A 136 22.99 -1.20 15.73
N ALA A 137 22.38 -2.17 16.43
CA ALA A 137 23.01 -2.82 17.57
C ALA A 137 24.25 -3.65 17.16
N ALA A 138 24.18 -4.32 16.01
CA ALA A 138 25.29 -5.11 15.48
C ALA A 138 26.38 -4.27 14.81
N TYR A 139 25.99 -3.15 14.19
CA TYR A 139 26.88 -2.22 13.51
C TYR A 139 26.69 -0.78 14.03
N PRO A 140 27.19 -0.44 15.23
CA PRO A 140 26.96 0.87 15.85
C PRO A 140 27.56 2.07 15.10
N ALA A 141 28.42 1.81 14.11
CA ALA A 141 28.99 2.84 13.24
C ALA A 141 28.04 3.25 12.10
N TYR A 142 26.99 2.47 11.84
CA TYR A 142 25.99 2.78 10.81
C TYR A 142 24.91 3.71 11.36
N THR A 143 24.30 4.45 10.45
CA THR A 143 23.16 5.33 10.74
C THR A 143 21.85 4.67 10.31
N THR A 144 20.72 5.18 10.80
CA THR A 144 19.39 4.76 10.33
C THR A 144 19.27 4.89 8.81
N THR A 145 19.83 5.95 8.22
CA THR A 145 19.83 6.19 6.77
C THR A 145 20.61 5.11 6.01
N ASP A 146 21.74 4.64 6.55
CA ASP A 146 22.51 3.54 5.93
C ASP A 146 21.69 2.25 5.88
N VAL A 147 20.99 1.92 6.97
CA VAL A 147 20.14 0.72 7.05
C VAL A 147 18.99 0.82 6.06
N ARG A 148 18.31 1.97 6.05
CA ARG A 148 17.19 2.32 5.16
C ARG A 148 17.54 2.18 3.68
N LEU A 149 18.61 2.85 3.23
CA LEU A 149 19.11 2.73 1.86
C LEU A 149 19.62 1.32 1.53
N GLY A 150 20.19 0.61 2.50
CA GLY A 150 20.59 -0.79 2.33
C GLY A 150 19.40 -1.74 2.14
N PHE A 151 18.31 -1.53 2.87
CA PHE A 151 17.08 -2.32 2.74
C PHE A 151 16.36 -2.03 1.42
N ASP A 152 16.28 -0.76 1.01
CA ASP A 152 15.77 -0.40 -0.32
C ASP A 152 16.64 -1.02 -1.42
N TYR A 153 17.97 -1.03 -1.27
CA TYR A 153 18.87 -1.68 -2.22
C TYR A 153 18.58 -3.17 -2.34
N TRP A 154 18.44 -3.87 -1.21
CA TRP A 154 18.13 -5.29 -1.23
C TRP A 154 16.76 -5.57 -1.80
N THR A 155 15.77 -4.73 -1.51
CA THR A 155 14.43 -4.84 -2.10
C THR A 155 14.48 -4.73 -3.60
N VAL A 156 15.09 -3.68 -4.16
CA VAL A 156 15.15 -3.54 -5.63
C VAL A 156 16.02 -4.60 -6.32
N THR A 157 16.83 -5.35 -5.57
CA THR A 157 17.73 -6.40 -6.09
C THR A 157 17.14 -7.80 -5.96
N LYS A 158 16.53 -8.12 -4.82
CA LYS A 158 15.97 -9.45 -4.51
C LYS A 158 14.46 -9.54 -4.79
N HIS A 159 13.74 -8.43 -4.62
CA HIS A 159 12.27 -8.31 -4.68
C HIS A 159 11.85 -7.13 -5.58
N PRO A 160 12.20 -7.19 -6.88
CA PRO A 160 11.97 -6.07 -7.78
C PRO A 160 10.47 -5.85 -7.99
N PHE A 161 10.04 -4.60 -7.85
CA PHE A 161 8.65 -4.20 -7.96
C PHE A 161 8.40 -3.25 -9.15
N SER A 162 7.12 -3.17 -9.55
CA SER A 162 6.70 -2.26 -10.61
C SER A 162 6.75 -0.81 -10.16
N MET A 163 7.28 0.06 -11.02
CA MET A 163 7.20 1.51 -10.86
C MET A 163 6.05 2.12 -11.71
N ASP A 164 5.24 1.28 -12.37
CA ASP A 164 4.11 1.73 -13.18
C ASP A 164 2.86 1.94 -12.32
N PHE A 165 2.85 3.08 -11.66
CA PHE A 165 1.82 3.54 -10.75
C PHE A 165 0.75 4.41 -11.42
N GLY A 166 0.71 4.42 -12.76
CA GLY A 166 -0.21 5.27 -13.53
C GLY A 166 -1.69 5.02 -13.23
N PHE A 167 -2.06 3.79 -12.84
CA PHE A 167 -3.44 3.48 -12.47
C PHE A 167 -3.88 4.19 -11.19
N MET A 168 -2.98 4.38 -10.21
CA MET A 168 -3.33 5.04 -8.95
C MET A 168 -3.70 6.50 -9.17
N LEU A 169 -2.97 7.14 -10.09
CA LEU A 169 -3.31 8.48 -10.54
C LEU A 169 -4.59 8.43 -11.37
N ALA A 170 -4.74 7.54 -12.34
CA ALA A 170 -5.90 7.53 -13.23
C ALA A 170 -7.24 7.24 -12.53
N ASP A 171 -7.24 6.38 -11.52
CA ASP A 171 -8.46 5.96 -10.82
C ASP A 171 -8.93 7.06 -9.85
N PRO A 172 -10.12 7.67 -10.05
CA PRO A 172 -10.63 8.68 -9.14
C PRO A 172 -11.03 8.12 -7.77
N GLU A 173 -11.18 6.79 -7.64
CA GLU A 173 -11.61 6.17 -6.38
C GLU A 173 -10.55 6.36 -5.28
N ILE A 174 -9.28 6.13 -5.61
CA ILE A 174 -8.16 6.20 -4.66
C ILE A 174 -8.03 7.60 -4.01
N PRO A 175 -7.82 8.69 -4.76
CA PRO A 175 -7.69 10.01 -4.15
C PRO A 175 -8.99 10.48 -3.50
N GLY A 176 -10.16 10.03 -3.98
CA GLY A 176 -11.45 10.34 -3.37
C GLY A 176 -11.62 9.73 -1.98
N LEU A 177 -11.21 8.47 -1.79
CA LEU A 177 -11.25 7.79 -0.50
C LEU A 177 -10.33 8.45 0.52
N ILE A 178 -9.09 8.76 0.12
CA ILE A 178 -8.11 9.41 0.98
C ILE A 178 -8.61 10.82 1.36
N ALA A 179 -9.01 11.63 0.38
CA ALA A 179 -9.49 12.99 0.61
C ALA A 179 -10.69 13.07 1.56
N SER A 180 -11.55 12.05 1.58
CA SER A 180 -12.71 12.00 2.50
C SER A 180 -12.32 12.00 3.98
N GLY A 181 -11.08 11.58 4.31
CA GLY A 181 -10.52 11.58 5.66
C GLY A 181 -9.73 12.84 6.01
N LEU A 182 -9.55 13.76 5.06
CA LEU A 182 -8.75 14.97 5.20
C LEU A 182 -9.64 16.19 5.50
N VAL A 183 -9.04 17.25 6.05
CA VAL A 183 -9.73 18.46 6.52
C VAL A 183 -9.80 19.52 5.42
N ALA A 184 -8.67 19.81 4.76
CA ALA A 184 -8.55 20.90 3.79
C ALA A 184 -8.20 20.43 2.37
N THR A 185 -7.77 19.18 2.23
CA THR A 185 -7.26 18.62 0.98
C THR A 185 -8.33 17.81 0.27
N ASP A 186 -8.71 18.27 -0.93
CA ASP A 186 -9.63 17.56 -1.80
C ASP A 186 -8.91 16.46 -2.62
N ALA A 187 -9.67 15.73 -3.44
CA ALA A 187 -9.11 14.66 -4.28
C ALA A 187 -8.07 15.14 -5.29
N ALA A 188 -8.10 16.41 -5.72
CA ALA A 188 -7.10 16.97 -6.61
C ALA A 188 -5.80 17.26 -5.84
N GLY A 189 -5.91 17.77 -4.62
CA GLY A 189 -4.80 17.95 -3.69
C GLY A 189 -4.14 16.63 -3.31
N VAL A 190 -4.92 15.59 -2.99
CA VAL A 190 -4.39 14.24 -2.72
C VAL A 190 -3.63 13.72 -3.94
N ARG A 191 -4.21 13.85 -5.14
CA ARG A 191 -3.52 13.44 -6.38
C ARG A 191 -2.20 14.17 -6.57
N ALA A 192 -2.11 15.45 -6.22
CA ALA A 192 -0.86 16.19 -6.26
C ALA A 192 0.16 15.64 -5.25
N ALA A 193 -0.28 15.32 -4.02
CA ALA A 193 0.55 14.68 -3.02
C ALA A 193 1.04 13.29 -3.46
N MET A 194 0.19 12.47 -4.11
CA MET A 194 0.60 11.19 -4.71
C MET A 194 1.68 11.36 -5.76
N VAL A 195 1.59 12.42 -6.59
CA VAL A 195 2.64 12.74 -7.56
C VAL A 195 3.94 13.10 -6.83
N GLN A 196 3.90 13.90 -5.77
CA GLN A 196 5.10 14.20 -4.98
C GLN A 196 5.69 12.95 -4.33
N LEU A 197 4.87 12.08 -3.74
CA LEU A 197 5.32 10.81 -3.17
C LEU A 197 6.07 9.97 -4.21
N LEU A 198 5.56 9.91 -5.45
CA LEU A 198 6.22 9.15 -6.51
C LEU A 198 7.50 9.84 -7.00
N VAL A 199 7.45 11.13 -7.36
CA VAL A 199 8.48 11.80 -8.17
C VAL A 199 9.11 13.04 -7.54
N SER A 200 8.90 13.32 -6.26
CA SER A 200 9.51 14.46 -5.57
C SER A 200 11.04 14.43 -5.73
N THR A 201 11.58 15.60 -6.02
CA THR A 201 13.02 15.85 -6.11
C THR A 201 13.55 16.64 -4.92
N ASP A 202 12.70 16.94 -3.93
CA ASP A 202 13.12 17.56 -2.69
C ASP A 202 13.99 16.57 -1.90
N VAL A 203 15.19 17.00 -1.52
CA VAL A 203 16.13 16.18 -0.76
C VAL A 203 15.65 15.92 0.68
N ASN A 204 14.77 16.77 1.20
CA ASN A 204 14.20 16.63 2.55
C ASN A 204 12.97 15.71 2.59
N ALA A 205 12.33 15.50 1.44
CA ALA A 205 11.18 14.60 1.24
C ALA A 205 11.26 13.97 -0.16
N PRO A 206 12.26 13.10 -0.42
CA PRO A 206 12.49 12.55 -1.76
C PRO A 206 11.37 11.58 -2.15
N GLY A 207 10.94 11.63 -3.40
CA GLY A 207 9.94 10.66 -3.89
C GLY A 207 10.55 9.29 -4.14
N LEU A 208 9.69 8.26 -4.24
CA LEU A 208 10.06 6.85 -4.44
C LEU A 208 11.08 6.66 -5.57
N PHE A 209 10.91 7.33 -6.73
CA PHE A 209 11.87 7.24 -7.84
C PHE A 209 13.27 7.71 -7.45
N LEU A 210 13.38 8.78 -6.66
CA LEU A 210 14.67 9.29 -6.20
C LEU A 210 15.27 8.36 -5.15
N GLN A 211 14.46 7.85 -4.21
CA GLN A 211 14.89 6.90 -3.18
C GLN A 211 15.46 5.60 -3.79
N VAL A 212 14.75 4.98 -4.74
CA VAL A 212 15.20 3.76 -5.45
C VAL A 212 16.51 3.97 -6.21
N ASN A 213 16.71 5.15 -6.81
CA ASN A 213 17.97 5.45 -7.47
C ASN A 213 19.10 5.71 -6.48
N ALA A 214 18.80 6.38 -5.36
CA ALA A 214 19.75 6.61 -4.28
C ALA A 214 20.23 5.30 -3.65
N SER A 215 19.33 4.32 -3.43
CA SER A 215 19.69 3.01 -2.87
C SER A 215 20.64 2.22 -3.79
N ARG A 216 20.42 2.26 -5.11
CA ARG A 216 21.34 1.65 -6.10
C ARG A 216 22.73 2.28 -6.08
N ILE A 217 22.80 3.60 -6.00
CA ILE A 217 24.08 4.32 -5.88
C ILE A 217 24.75 3.97 -4.55
N PHE A 218 23.98 3.93 -3.46
CA PHE A 218 24.46 3.56 -2.13
C PHE A 218 25.08 2.16 -2.13
N GLY A 219 24.42 1.15 -2.69
CA GLY A 219 24.98 -0.19 -2.78
C GLY A 219 26.22 -0.32 -3.66
N ALA A 220 26.40 0.58 -4.63
CA ALA A 220 27.63 0.64 -5.43
C ALA A 220 28.80 1.32 -4.67
N LEU A 221 28.52 2.36 -3.87
CA LEU A 221 29.52 3.11 -3.12
C LEU A 221 29.93 2.43 -1.80
N TYR A 222 28.97 1.74 -1.16
CA TYR A 222 29.14 1.10 0.15
C TYR A 222 28.79 -0.40 0.11
N PRO A 223 29.43 -1.19 -0.76
CA PRO A 223 29.06 -2.59 -0.96
C PRO A 223 29.25 -3.46 0.28
N GLN A 224 30.17 -3.07 1.17
CA GLN A 224 30.38 -3.77 2.44
C GLN A 224 29.21 -3.52 3.43
N VAL A 225 28.73 -2.28 3.53
CA VAL A 225 27.59 -1.93 4.40
C VAL A 225 26.35 -2.71 3.97
N VAL A 226 26.05 -2.70 2.67
CA VAL A 226 24.90 -3.45 2.14
C VAL A 226 25.02 -4.95 2.41
N ARG A 227 26.20 -5.54 2.23
CA ARG A 227 26.43 -6.96 2.54
C ARG A 227 26.20 -7.27 4.02
N ASP A 228 26.68 -6.40 4.90
CA ASP A 228 26.52 -6.54 6.35
C ASP A 228 25.04 -6.47 6.78
N LEU A 229 24.22 -5.72 6.03
CA LEU A 229 22.77 -5.58 6.27
C LEU A 229 21.91 -6.71 5.70
N GLU A 230 22.45 -7.54 4.78
CA GLU A 230 21.70 -8.58 4.09
C GLU A 230 20.95 -9.56 5.02
N PRO A 231 21.56 -10.10 6.10
CA PRO A 231 20.87 -11.03 6.98
C PRO A 231 19.70 -10.38 7.74
N TYR A 232 19.80 -9.08 8.03
CA TYR A 232 18.75 -8.32 8.72
C TYR A 232 17.60 -8.02 7.78
N TYR A 233 17.92 -7.70 6.52
CA TYR A 233 16.94 -7.56 5.46
C TYR A 233 16.18 -8.88 5.24
N ASP A 234 16.88 -9.99 5.08
CA ASP A 234 16.27 -11.29 4.82
C ASP A 234 15.36 -11.71 6.00
N ALA A 235 15.79 -11.46 7.24
CA ALA A 235 14.98 -11.73 8.43
C ALA A 235 13.74 -10.82 8.52
N PHE A 236 13.88 -9.52 8.24
CA PHE A 236 12.76 -8.57 8.13
C PHE A 236 11.75 -9.04 7.09
N TYR A 237 12.24 -9.29 5.89
CA TYR A 237 11.42 -9.64 4.74
C TYR A 237 10.69 -10.97 4.97
N ALA A 238 11.38 -11.98 5.50
CA ALA A 238 10.76 -13.25 5.86
C ALA A 238 9.70 -13.08 6.97
N ALA A 239 9.94 -12.24 7.97
CA ALA A 239 8.96 -12.01 9.04
C ALA A 239 7.69 -11.32 8.54
N ALA A 240 7.83 -10.29 7.72
CA ALA A 240 6.70 -9.54 7.18
C ALA A 240 5.93 -10.35 6.11
N THR A 241 6.60 -11.06 5.19
CA THR A 241 5.91 -11.83 4.14
C THR A 241 5.38 -13.19 4.59
N ALA A 242 6.11 -13.95 5.43
CA ALA A 242 5.62 -15.24 5.95
C ALA A 242 4.47 -15.06 6.96
N GLY A 243 4.30 -13.83 7.45
CA GLY A 243 3.34 -13.44 8.48
C GLY A 243 2.11 -12.70 7.98
N TYR A 244 1.97 -12.39 6.68
CA TYR A 244 0.83 -11.60 6.20
C TYR A 244 -0.49 -12.24 6.62
N ARG A 245 -1.16 -11.56 7.55
CA ARG A 245 -2.47 -11.94 8.06
C ARG A 245 -3.41 -10.85 7.63
N ASP A 246 -4.37 -11.22 6.78
CA ASP A 246 -5.42 -10.29 6.38
C ASP A 246 -6.06 -9.71 7.65
N PRO A 247 -5.88 -8.40 7.93
CA PRO A 247 -6.40 -7.79 9.15
C PRO A 247 -7.93 -7.76 9.15
N PHE A 248 -8.51 -8.06 7.98
CA PHE A 248 -9.93 -8.21 7.84
C PHE A 248 -10.32 -9.67 7.63
N PRO A 249 -11.41 -10.12 8.27
CA PRO A 249 -11.87 -11.48 8.10
C PRO A 249 -12.31 -11.75 6.65
N ARG A 250 -12.11 -12.99 6.19
CA ARG A 250 -12.58 -13.47 4.89
C ARG A 250 -14.10 -13.55 4.85
N LEU A 251 -14.75 -12.41 4.63
CA LEU A 251 -16.21 -12.28 4.65
C LEU A 251 -16.89 -13.21 3.64
N ASP A 252 -16.27 -13.50 2.52
CA ASP A 252 -16.71 -14.51 1.55
C ASP A 252 -16.76 -15.94 2.17
N ALA A 253 -15.72 -16.32 2.90
CA ALA A 253 -15.65 -17.61 3.59
C ALA A 253 -16.65 -17.66 4.76
N MET A 254 -16.75 -16.59 5.55
CA MET A 254 -17.74 -16.48 6.63
C MET A 254 -19.17 -16.59 6.09
N MET A 255 -19.48 -15.91 4.99
CA MET A 255 -20.79 -15.98 4.34
C MET A 255 -21.08 -17.37 3.76
N SER A 256 -20.06 -18.08 3.27
CA SER A 256 -20.20 -19.47 2.81
C SER A 256 -20.49 -20.43 3.98
N ILE A 257 -19.78 -20.28 5.10
CA ILE A 257 -20.02 -21.03 6.34
C ILE A 257 -21.43 -20.76 6.85
N LEU A 258 -21.85 -19.49 6.88
CA LEU A 258 -23.19 -19.08 7.28
C LEU A 258 -24.27 -19.70 6.39
N HIS A 259 -24.10 -19.67 5.06
CA HIS A 259 -24.99 -20.33 4.12
C HIS A 259 -25.11 -21.84 4.39
N GLY A 260 -23.97 -22.52 4.55
CA GLY A 260 -23.93 -23.95 4.87
C GLY A 260 -24.62 -24.27 6.20
N ALA A 261 -24.44 -23.42 7.21
CA ALA A 261 -25.09 -23.57 8.51
C ALA A 261 -26.61 -23.42 8.40
N VAL A 262 -27.11 -22.35 7.77
CA VAL A 262 -28.55 -22.09 7.58
C VAL A 262 -29.23 -23.23 6.83
N ARG A 263 -28.60 -23.76 5.77
CA ARG A 263 -29.17 -24.89 5.00
C ARG A 263 -29.34 -26.18 5.79
N ARG A 264 -28.53 -26.40 6.83
CA ARG A 264 -28.58 -27.58 7.72
C ARG A 264 -29.57 -27.41 8.88
N MET A 265 -30.18 -26.24 9.05
CA MET A 265 -31.14 -25.98 10.13
C MET A 265 -32.52 -26.57 9.85
N PRO A 266 -33.35 -26.81 10.90
CA PRO A 266 -34.74 -27.22 10.75
C PRO A 266 -35.53 -26.24 9.87
N ALA A 267 -36.52 -26.75 9.11
CA ALA A 267 -37.22 -26.00 8.07
C ALA A 267 -37.80 -24.64 8.53
N GLY A 268 -38.32 -24.56 9.75
CA GLY A 268 -38.86 -23.30 10.31
C GLY A 268 -37.79 -22.26 10.62
N LEU A 269 -36.63 -22.69 11.14
CA LEU A 269 -35.50 -21.82 11.44
C LEU A 269 -34.79 -21.37 10.16
N ARG A 270 -34.65 -22.30 9.21
CA ARG A 270 -34.11 -22.02 7.88
C ARG A 270 -34.94 -20.95 7.15
N ALA A 271 -36.27 -21.11 7.12
CA ALA A 271 -37.16 -20.14 6.47
C ALA A 271 -37.08 -18.72 7.10
N ALA A 272 -36.74 -18.63 8.38
CA ALA A 272 -36.57 -17.35 9.08
C ALA A 272 -35.21 -16.67 8.80
N LEU A 273 -34.16 -17.45 8.51
CA LEU A 273 -32.79 -16.95 8.34
C LEU A 273 -32.36 -16.77 6.88
N GLU A 274 -32.87 -17.58 5.95
CA GLU A 274 -32.57 -17.48 4.50
C GLU A 274 -32.72 -16.06 3.92
N PRO A 275 -33.75 -15.25 4.26
CA PRO A 275 -33.87 -13.88 3.75
C PRO A 275 -32.75 -12.95 4.21
N LEU A 276 -32.29 -13.10 5.45
CA LEU A 276 -31.22 -12.28 6.04
C LEU A 276 -29.86 -12.70 5.51
N GLU A 277 -29.67 -14.00 5.33
CA GLU A 277 -28.50 -14.57 4.70
C GLU A 277 -28.36 -14.06 3.26
N ALA A 278 -29.45 -14.07 2.48
CA ALA A 278 -29.48 -13.48 1.14
C ALA A 278 -29.20 -11.97 1.14
N GLN A 279 -29.65 -11.25 2.16
CA GLN A 279 -29.35 -9.83 2.35
C GLN A 279 -27.86 -9.60 2.65
N ALA A 280 -27.26 -10.38 3.54
CA ALA A 280 -25.83 -10.31 3.85
C ALA A 280 -24.98 -10.66 2.61
N GLN A 281 -25.33 -11.71 1.87
CA GLN A 281 -24.65 -12.06 0.62
C GLN A 281 -24.75 -10.93 -0.41
N ARG A 282 -25.90 -10.24 -0.49
CA ARG A 282 -26.10 -9.09 -1.36
C ARG A 282 -25.24 -7.90 -0.91
N LEU A 283 -25.14 -7.62 0.38
CA LEU A 283 -24.28 -6.55 0.91
C LEU A 283 -22.80 -6.83 0.64
N ALA A 284 -22.33 -8.04 0.92
CA ALA A 284 -20.95 -8.46 0.66
C ALA A 284 -20.58 -8.39 -0.84
N ARG A 285 -21.54 -8.70 -1.73
CA ARG A 285 -21.37 -8.61 -3.20
C ARG A 285 -21.42 -7.19 -3.73
N LEU A 286 -22.35 -6.37 -3.23
CA LEU A 286 -22.62 -5.03 -3.78
C LEU A 286 -21.77 -3.93 -3.13
N ARG A 287 -21.31 -4.14 -1.89
CA ARG A 287 -20.52 -3.19 -1.09
C ARG A 287 -21.05 -1.74 -1.18
N PRO A 288 -22.32 -1.49 -0.80
CA PRO A 288 -22.84 -0.13 -0.73
C PRO A 288 -22.03 0.74 0.26
N GLY A 289 -22.09 2.06 0.17
CA GLY A 289 -21.43 2.91 1.15
C GLY A 289 -21.96 2.64 2.56
N GLY A 290 -21.06 2.60 3.55
CA GLY A 290 -21.41 2.14 4.91
C GLY A 290 -21.81 0.65 4.99
N TRP A 291 -21.41 -0.18 4.00
CA TRP A 291 -21.77 -1.60 3.98
C TRP A 291 -21.28 -2.35 5.21
N ILE A 292 -20.15 -1.97 5.82
CA ILE A 292 -19.65 -2.63 7.03
C ILE A 292 -20.66 -2.51 8.18
N ALA A 293 -21.17 -1.31 8.45
CA ALA A 293 -22.21 -1.12 9.48
C ALA A 293 -23.50 -1.85 9.12
N SER A 294 -23.89 -1.84 7.84
CA SER A 294 -25.09 -2.54 7.35
C SER A 294 -24.95 -4.06 7.43
N GLU A 295 -23.77 -4.60 7.13
CA GLU A 295 -23.44 -6.02 7.18
C GLU A 295 -23.32 -6.49 8.63
N GLN A 296 -22.65 -5.73 9.49
CA GLN A 296 -22.62 -5.97 10.93
C GLN A 296 -24.04 -6.01 11.51
N ALA A 297 -24.90 -5.06 11.14
CA ALA A 297 -26.30 -5.06 11.58
C ALA A 297 -27.07 -6.30 11.10
N VAL A 298 -26.84 -6.76 9.86
CA VAL A 298 -27.47 -7.98 9.33
C VAL A 298 -26.93 -9.23 10.04
N LEU A 299 -25.62 -9.34 10.25
CA LEU A 299 -25.01 -10.46 10.98
C LEU A 299 -25.49 -10.53 12.44
N LEU A 300 -25.61 -9.38 13.12
CA LEU A 300 -26.21 -9.28 14.46
C LEU A 300 -27.69 -9.71 14.43
N ALA A 301 -28.46 -9.26 13.43
CA ALA A 301 -29.86 -9.68 13.29
C ALA A 301 -30.02 -11.18 13.02
N ILE A 302 -29.07 -11.80 12.30
CA ILE A 302 -29.00 -13.25 12.09
C ILE A 302 -28.71 -13.97 13.41
N ARG A 303 -27.69 -13.52 14.16
CA ARG A 303 -27.37 -14.05 15.49
C ARG A 303 -28.57 -14.00 16.43
N ASP A 304 -29.22 -12.84 16.52
CA ASP A 304 -30.31 -12.59 17.45
C ASP A 304 -31.57 -13.39 17.08
N ARG A 305 -31.90 -13.51 15.78
CA ARG A 305 -33.01 -14.36 15.33
C ARG A 305 -32.74 -15.84 15.46
N ALA A 306 -31.51 -16.28 15.21
CA ALA A 306 -31.11 -17.65 15.49
C ALA A 306 -31.28 -17.96 16.99
N ALA A 307 -30.80 -17.08 17.87
CA ALA A 307 -30.97 -17.23 19.32
C ALA A 307 -32.45 -17.25 19.75
N ALA A 308 -33.28 -16.34 19.23
CA ALA A 308 -34.70 -16.25 19.57
C ALA A 308 -35.50 -17.48 19.11
N ALA A 309 -35.23 -17.99 17.91
CA ALA A 309 -35.95 -19.12 17.34
C ALA A 309 -35.48 -20.48 17.88
N MET A 310 -34.31 -20.54 18.53
CA MET A 310 -33.86 -21.73 19.27
C MET A 310 -34.51 -21.86 20.68
N GLY A 311 -35.17 -20.80 21.18
CA GLY A 311 -35.78 -20.79 22.51
C GLY A 311 -34.79 -21.00 23.67
N PRO A 312 -35.24 -21.03 24.93
CA PRO A 312 -34.38 -21.39 26.06
C PRO A 312 -34.15 -22.91 26.06
N THR A 313 -33.24 -23.41 25.24
CA THR A 313 -32.82 -24.82 25.31
C THR A 313 -31.86 -25.08 26.48
N PRO A 314 -31.89 -26.28 27.10
CA PRO A 314 -31.03 -26.62 28.23
C PRO A 314 -29.56 -26.41 27.86
N ALA A 315 -28.87 -25.60 28.67
CA ALA A 315 -27.59 -24.97 28.41
C ALA A 315 -26.43 -25.88 27.94
N GLY A 316 -26.56 -27.21 27.95
CA GLY A 316 -25.46 -28.14 27.64
C GLY A 316 -25.26 -28.47 26.14
N ARG A 317 -26.31 -28.46 25.32
CA ARG A 317 -26.20 -28.86 23.89
C ARG A 317 -26.08 -27.68 22.94
N LEU A 318 -26.67 -26.53 23.28
CA LEU A 318 -26.55 -25.32 22.48
C LEU A 318 -25.24 -24.59 22.72
N ALA A 319 -24.75 -24.57 23.96
CA ALA A 319 -23.40 -24.07 24.26
C ALA A 319 -22.33 -24.88 23.52
N ALA A 320 -22.55 -26.17 23.27
CA ALA A 320 -21.67 -26.96 22.42
C ALA A 320 -21.73 -26.48 20.95
N THR A 321 -22.90 -26.24 20.37
CA THR A 321 -23.01 -25.77 18.97
C THR A 321 -22.62 -24.31 18.77
N THR A 322 -22.88 -23.43 19.74
CA THR A 322 -22.43 -22.02 19.69
C THR A 322 -20.99 -21.86 20.11
N ALA A 323 -20.43 -22.70 20.99
CA ALA A 323 -18.98 -22.73 21.22
C ALA A 323 -18.23 -23.44 20.08
N ASP A 324 -18.86 -24.37 19.37
CA ASP A 324 -18.31 -24.99 18.16
C ASP A 324 -18.38 -24.02 16.98
N LEU A 325 -19.47 -23.25 16.83
CA LEU A 325 -19.55 -22.18 15.82
C LEU A 325 -18.67 -20.98 16.20
N ALA A 326 -18.66 -20.55 17.47
CA ALA A 326 -17.75 -19.50 17.94
C ALA A 326 -16.30 -19.98 17.95
N GLY A 327 -16.05 -21.27 18.11
CA GLY A 327 -14.75 -21.93 17.99
C GLY A 327 -14.31 -22.04 16.55
N GLN A 328 -15.19 -22.39 15.61
CA GLN A 328 -14.90 -22.39 14.16
C GLN A 328 -14.77 -20.97 13.60
N ILE A 329 -15.53 -20.01 14.13
CA ILE A 329 -15.36 -18.59 13.84
C ILE A 329 -14.07 -18.10 14.48
N ALA A 330 -13.77 -18.46 15.74
CA ALA A 330 -12.51 -18.11 16.39
C ALA A 330 -11.31 -18.78 15.74
N GLU A 331 -11.41 -20.00 15.20
CA GLU A 331 -10.35 -20.70 14.46
C GLU A 331 -10.22 -20.17 13.03
N ALA A 332 -11.30 -19.62 12.46
CA ALA A 332 -11.26 -18.87 11.20
C ALA A 332 -10.80 -17.41 11.37
N LEU A 333 -10.83 -16.87 12.60
CA LEU A 333 -10.36 -15.54 13.00
C LEU A 333 -8.98 -15.58 13.67
N GLU A 334 -8.63 -16.71 14.28
CA GLU A 334 -7.31 -17.00 14.80
C GLU A 334 -6.42 -17.28 13.60
N PRO A 335 -5.29 -16.61 13.49
CA PRO A 335 -4.37 -16.91 12.43
C PRO A 335 -3.85 -18.35 12.63
N PRO A 336 -3.71 -19.16 11.57
CA PRO A 336 -3.11 -20.48 11.69
C PRO A 336 -1.67 -20.34 12.23
N PRO A 337 -1.16 -21.39 12.91
CA PRO A 337 0.12 -21.36 13.61
C PRO A 337 1.30 -20.92 12.73
#